data_AF-A0A330MVS6-F1
#
_entry.id   AF-A0A330MVS6-F1
#
_cell.length_a   1.000
_cell.length_b   1.000
_cell.length_c   1.000
_cell.angle_alpha   90.00
_cell.angle_beta   90.00
_cell.angle_gamma   90.00
#
_symmetry.space_group_name_H-M   'P 1'
#
loop_
_entity.id
_entity.type
_entity.pdbx_description
1 polymer ?
#
loop_
_entity_poly.entity_id
_entity_poly.type
_entity_poly.pdbx_seq_one_letter_code
_entity_poly.pdbx_strand_id
1 'polypeptide(L)' 'MLNQDQKQQIISMPRIGNIAPEFKAVTTQGEINFPADYKGK' A
#
# COMPACT_ATOMS: atom_id res chain seq x y z
N MET A 1 35.83 12.51 8.00
CA MET A 1 34.64 13.11 7.35
C MET A 1 33.60 11.99 7.21
N LEU A 2 32.45 12.12 7.85
CA LEU A 2 31.41 11.08 7.91
C LEU A 2 30.75 10.88 6.53
N ASN A 3 30.75 9.65 6.04
CA ASN A 3 29.96 9.26 4.87
C ASN A 3 28.48 9.28 5.27
N GLN A 4 27.70 10.16 4.65
CA GLN A 4 26.26 10.19 4.82
C GLN A 4 25.65 9.22 3.80
N ASP A 5 25.25 8.04 4.26
CA ASP A 5 24.44 7.11 3.48
C ASP A 5 23.05 7.72 3.26
N GLN A 6 22.89 8.42 2.13
CA GLN A 6 21.60 8.90 1.65
C GLN A 6 20.76 7.67 1.25
N LYS A 7 20.05 7.06 2.22
CA LYS A 7 19.07 6.00 1.93
C LYS A 7 17.96 6.61 1.07
N GLN A 8 18.04 6.40 -0.23
CA GLN A 8 16.97 6.78 -1.15
C GLN A 8 15.69 6.07 -0.70
N GLN A 9 14.67 6.86 -0.36
CA GLN A 9 13.37 6.32 0.00
C GLN A 9 12.72 5.77 -1.27
N ILE A 10 12.84 4.45 -1.47
CA ILE A 10 12.25 3.78 -2.63
C ILE A 10 10.73 3.79 -2.46
N ILE A 11 10.04 4.65 -3.20
CA ILE A 11 8.58 4.63 -3.29
C ILE A 11 8.21 3.58 -4.35
N SER A 12 7.79 2.40 -3.89
CA SER A 12 7.36 1.33 -4.80
C SER A 12 5.98 1.68 -5.37
N MET A 13 5.88 1.84 -6.69
CA MET A 13 4.59 1.99 -7.37
C MET A 13 3.90 0.64 -7.51
N PRO A 14 2.57 0.55 -7.22
CA PRO A 14 1.80 -0.66 -7.51
C PRO A 14 1.82 -0.97 -9.01
N ARG A 15 1.97 -2.26 -9.34
CA ARG A 15 1.95 -2.73 -10.73
C ARG A 15 0.55 -3.16 -11.12
N ILE A 16 0.12 -2.80 -12.33
CA ILE A 16 -1.15 -3.26 -12.90
C ILE A 16 -1.13 -4.79 -13.05
N GLY A 17 -2.20 -5.45 -12.63
CA GLY A 17 -2.35 -6.91 -12.68
C GLY A 17 -1.80 -7.66 -11.45
N ASN A 18 -1.01 -7.00 -10.59
CA ASN A 18 -0.63 -7.57 -9.29
C ASN A 18 -1.73 -7.34 -8.25
N ILE A 19 -1.68 -8.12 -7.16
CA ILE A 19 -2.56 -7.90 -6.00
C ILE A 19 -2.28 -6.51 -5.43
N ALA A 20 -3.35 -5.75 -5.21
CA ALA A 20 -3.24 -4.42 -4.65
C ALA A 20 -2.79 -4.44 -3.18
N PRO A 21 -2.15 -3.36 -2.68
CA PRO A 21 -1.64 -3.32 -1.31
C PRO A 21 -2.76 -3.48 -0.27
N GLU A 22 -2.44 -4.21 0.80
CA GLU A 22 -3.37 -4.42 1.90
C GLU A 22 -3.45 -3.17 2.79
N PHE A 23 -4.66 -2.73 3.12
CA PHE A 23 -4.87 -1.68 4.11
C PHE A 23 -6.23 -1.78 4.80
N LYS A 24 -6.30 -1.19 6.00
CA LYS A 24 -7.55 -0.99 6.74
C LYS A 24 -7.84 0.50 6.85
N ALA A 25 -9.08 0.90 6.59
CA ALA A 25 -9.49 2.29 6.68
C ALA A 25 -10.94 2.43 7.14
N VAL A 26 -11.26 3.56 7.79
CA VAL A 26 -12.64 3.92 8.13
C VAL A 26 -13.23 4.73 6.99
N THR A 27 -14.35 4.26 6.46
CA THR A 27 -15.13 4.95 5.41
C THR A 27 -16.45 5.45 5.96
N THR A 28 -17.19 6.21 5.16
CA THR A 28 -18.56 6.64 5.51
C THR A 28 -19.53 5.47 5.69
N GLN A 29 -19.20 4.29 5.19
CA GLN A 29 -20.01 3.06 5.29
C GLN A 29 -19.47 2.08 6.34
N GLY A 30 -18.47 2.48 7.14
CA GLY A 30 -17.82 1.64 8.15
C GLY A 30 -16.37 1.31 7.81
N GLU A 31 -15.78 0.38 8.58
CA GLU A 31 -14.41 -0.09 8.38
C GLU A 31 -14.30 -0.98 7.13
N ILE A 32 -13.23 -0.81 6.36
CA ILE A 32 -12.91 -1.64 5.20
C ILE A 32 -11.53 -2.29 5.36
N ASN A 33 -11.38 -3.50 4.82
CA ASN A 33 -10.13 -4.24 4.66
C ASN A 33 -9.90 -4.50 3.17
N PHE A 34 -9.13 -3.64 2.52
CA PHE A 34 -8.83 -3.76 1.09
C PHE A 34 -7.52 -4.55 0.88
N PRO A 35 -7.39 -5.39 -0.17
CA PRO A 35 -8.40 -5.76 -1.17
C PRO A 35 -9.33 -6.90 -0.73
N ALA A 36 -9.16 -7.45 0.48
CA ALA A 36 -9.87 -8.64 0.95
C ALA A 36 -11.40 -8.55 0.79
N ASP A 37 -12.00 -7.43 1.18
CA ASP A 37 -13.46 -7.21 1.14
C ASP A 37 -14.04 -7.15 -0.29
N TYR A 38 -13.18 -7.01 -1.30
CA TYR A 38 -13.54 -6.84 -2.72
C TYR A 38 -12.90 -7.88 -3.64
N LYS A 39 -12.17 -8.85 -3.10
CA LYS A 39 -11.52 -9.89 -3.89
C LYS A 39 -12.57 -10.83 -4.49
N GLY A 40 -12.69 -10.82 -5.82
CA GLY A 40 -13.59 -11.72 -6.57
C GLY A 40 -15.04 -11.25 -6.71
N LYS A 41 -15.34 -10.00 -6.36
CA LYS A 41 -16.62 -9.33 -6.69
C LYS A 41 -16.59 -8.73 -8.09
#